data_AF-A0ABD6GBB8-F1
#
_entry.id   AF-A0ABD6GBB8-F1
#
_cell.length_a   1.000
_cell.length_b   1.000
_cell.length_c   1.000
_cell.angle_alpha   90.00
_cell.angle_beta   90.00
_cell.angle_gamma   90.00
#
_symmetry.space_group_name_H-M   'P 1'
#
loop_
_entity.id
_entity.type
_entity.pdbx_description
1 polymer ?
#
loop_
_entity_poly.entity_id
_entity_poly.type
_entity_poly.pdbx_seq_one_letter_code
_entity_poly.pdbx_strand_id
1 'polypeptide(L)'
;MANVDISAVKAQPGLMARALKEAVFAGLLALGLFVLFIGIKTDQDINNALVWYTRWGLLSIFVAIAAIGRFAVVAVLRPWSAARKARAAAKPAATTDARPSFFKTHFLKIALVALILYPPVILFLVGTQGSLKYVDNFGIQILIYVMLAWGLNIVVGLAGLLDLGYVAFYAVGAYSYALLSQHFGLSFWLLLPISGILAAFWGIMLGFPVLRLRGDYLAIVTLAFGEIIRLVLINWTDVTQGTFGVSGIPKATLFGIPFDASAHGFAKTFGLPMSSAYYKIFLFYLALGLCMLTAYVTIRLRRMPIGRAWEALREDEIACRSLGIDTVKTKLTAFAIGAMFGGFAGSFFAARQGFVSPESFVFLESAVILAIVVLGGMGSLTGIAVAAIVMVGGTELLREMEFLKHVFGPDFTPELYRMLLFGLAMIVVMLFKPRGFVGSREPTAFLKERKAVSGSFTKEGHG
;
A
#
# COMPACT_ATOMS: atom_id res chain seq x y z
N MET A 1 3.79 12.34 41.19
CA MET A 1 5.26 12.29 41.15
C MET A 1 5.70 10.99 41.79
N ALA A 2 6.00 9.98 40.99
CA ALA A 2 6.69 8.78 41.46
C ALA A 2 8.12 8.88 40.93
N ASN A 3 9.11 8.83 41.83
CA ASN A 3 10.52 8.81 41.48
C ASN A 3 10.79 7.59 40.59
N VAL A 4 10.91 7.82 39.29
CA VAL A 4 11.49 6.83 38.36
C VAL A 4 12.97 6.83 38.65
N ASP A 5 13.43 5.83 39.37
CA ASP A 5 14.81 5.64 39.74
C ASP A 5 15.69 5.50 38.49
N ILE A 6 16.40 6.57 38.13
CA ILE A 6 17.25 6.68 36.93
C ILE A 6 18.48 5.74 37.03
N SER A 7 18.71 5.15 38.20
CA SER A 7 19.81 4.22 38.48
C SER A 7 19.58 2.79 37.93
N ALA A 8 18.37 2.44 37.47
CA ALA A 8 18.00 1.09 37.03
C ALA A 8 18.42 0.71 35.60
N VAL A 9 19.16 1.57 34.88
CA VAL A 9 19.80 1.22 33.59
C VAL A 9 21.28 0.83 33.78
N LYS A 10 21.65 0.35 34.97
CA LYS A 10 22.89 -0.40 35.16
C LYS A 10 22.74 -1.75 34.44
N ALA A 11 23.71 -2.08 33.59
CA ALA A 11 23.78 -3.30 32.79
C ALA A 11 23.22 -4.51 33.55
N GLN A 12 22.14 -5.11 33.04
CA GLN A 12 21.60 -6.35 33.61
C GLN A 12 22.75 -7.38 33.65
N PRO A 13 23.11 -7.91 34.84
CA PRO A 13 24.12 -8.95 34.92
C PRO A 13 23.69 -10.13 34.04
N GLY A 14 24.56 -10.55 33.14
CA GLY A 14 24.28 -11.64 32.19
C GLY A 14 23.66 -11.23 30.85
N LEU A 15 23.56 -9.94 30.51
CA LEU A 15 23.04 -9.50 29.20
C LEU A 15 23.84 -10.09 28.02
N MET A 16 25.17 -10.13 28.12
CA MET A 16 26.06 -10.78 27.14
C MET A 16 25.83 -12.30 27.06
N ALA A 17 25.71 -12.98 28.21
CA ALA A 17 25.44 -14.42 28.26
C ALA A 17 24.06 -14.77 27.69
N ARG A 18 23.05 -13.93 27.93
CA ARG A 18 21.71 -14.05 27.35
C ARG A 18 21.73 -13.79 25.84
N ALA A 19 22.43 -12.75 25.40
CA ALA A 19 22.59 -12.46 23.97
C ALA A 19 23.25 -13.62 23.23
N LEU A 20 24.28 -14.24 23.82
CA LEU A 20 24.94 -15.41 23.24
C LEU A 20 24.02 -16.64 23.17
N LYS A 21 23.28 -16.95 24.26
CA LYS A 21 22.30 -18.05 24.28
C LYS A 21 21.21 -17.85 23.22
N GLU A 22 20.65 -16.63 23.13
CA GLU A 22 19.62 -16.32 22.12
C GLU A 22 20.19 -16.35 20.69
N ALA A 23 21.46 -15.96 20.48
CA ALA A 23 22.13 -16.02 19.19
C ALA A 23 22.35 -17.47 18.72
N VAL A 24 22.84 -18.35 19.59
CA VAL A 24 23.04 -19.77 19.27
C VAL A 24 21.70 -20.44 18.97
N PHE A 25 20.66 -20.16 19.77
CA PHE A 25 19.33 -20.70 19.53
C PHE A 25 18.75 -20.21 18.19
N ALA A 26 18.91 -18.93 17.86
CA ALA A 26 18.50 -18.39 16.57
C ALA A 26 19.29 -19.01 15.40
N GLY A 27 20.60 -19.27 15.58
CA GLY A 27 21.42 -19.98 14.61
C GLY A 27 20.96 -21.41 14.36
N LEU A 28 20.65 -22.17 15.42
CA LEU A 28 20.11 -23.53 15.31
C LEU A 28 18.75 -23.56 14.61
N LEU A 29 17.86 -22.63 14.95
CA LEU A 29 16.58 -22.48 14.25
C LEU A 29 16.78 -22.12 12.78
N ALA A 30 17.67 -21.17 12.48
CA ALA A 30 17.98 -20.79 11.10
C ALA A 30 18.57 -21.96 10.31
N LEU A 31 19.41 -22.78 10.93
CA LEU A 31 19.96 -23.99 10.30
C LEU A 31 18.84 -24.96 9.97
N GLY A 32 18.00 -25.31 10.95
CA GLY A 32 16.87 -26.22 10.74
C GLY A 32 15.91 -25.73 9.65
N LEU A 33 15.61 -24.44 9.63
CA LEU A 33 14.68 -23.86 8.66
C LEU A 33 15.30 -23.75 7.25
N PHE A 34 16.54 -23.26 7.15
CA PHE A 34 17.17 -22.94 5.87
C PHE A 34 17.90 -24.12 5.20
N VAL A 35 18.13 -25.24 5.88
CA VAL A 35 18.71 -26.44 5.27
C VAL A 35 17.96 -26.85 4.01
N LEU A 36 16.62 -26.88 4.05
CA LEU A 36 15.80 -27.31 2.92
C LEU A 36 15.63 -26.20 1.86
N PHE A 37 15.59 -24.92 2.26
CA PHE A 37 15.35 -23.82 1.33
C PHE A 37 16.62 -23.29 0.65
N ILE A 38 17.77 -23.34 1.34
CA ILE A 38 19.03 -22.75 0.89
C ILE A 38 20.09 -23.84 0.72
N GLY A 39 20.20 -24.73 1.71
CA GLY A 39 21.23 -25.76 1.78
C GLY A 39 21.16 -26.80 0.66
N ILE A 40 19.96 -27.05 0.11
CA ILE A 40 19.74 -27.99 -0.98
C ILE A 40 19.21 -27.22 -2.20
N LYS A 41 19.80 -27.45 -3.38
CA LYS A 41 19.29 -26.98 -4.67
C LYS A 41 18.96 -28.19 -5.52
N THR A 42 17.77 -28.23 -6.11
CA THR A 42 17.41 -29.19 -7.15
C THR A 42 17.40 -28.48 -8.50
N ASP A 43 18.19 -28.97 -9.44
CA ASP A 43 18.16 -28.55 -10.85
C ASP A 43 17.77 -29.76 -11.73
N GLN A 44 17.33 -29.47 -12.94
CA GLN A 44 17.18 -30.48 -13.99
C GLN A 44 18.45 -30.50 -14.84
N ASP A 45 19.00 -31.68 -15.06
CA ASP A 45 20.09 -31.88 -16.01
C ASP A 45 19.56 -31.88 -17.46
N ILE A 46 20.46 -31.85 -18.44
CA ILE A 46 20.18 -31.81 -19.89
C ILE A 46 19.29 -32.99 -20.33
N ASN A 47 19.30 -34.09 -19.57
CA ASN A 47 18.46 -35.28 -19.77
C ASN A 47 17.12 -35.24 -19.00
N ASN A 48 16.70 -34.07 -18.48
CA ASN A 48 15.53 -33.91 -17.59
C ASN A 48 15.55 -34.75 -16.31
N ALA A 49 16.73 -35.22 -15.88
CA ALA A 49 16.90 -35.92 -14.61
C ALA A 49 17.05 -34.91 -13.46
N LEU A 50 16.43 -35.20 -12.32
CA LEU A 50 16.52 -34.35 -11.13
C LEU A 50 17.88 -34.57 -10.45
N VAL A 51 18.74 -33.55 -10.46
CA VAL A 51 20.05 -33.57 -9.78
C VAL A 51 20.01 -32.60 -8.62
N TRP A 52 20.56 -33.00 -7.48
CA TRP A 52 20.59 -32.19 -6.26
C TRP A 52 22.02 -31.81 -5.90
N TYR A 53 22.22 -30.53 -5.61
CA TYR A 53 23.49 -29.96 -5.20
C TYR A 53 23.35 -29.40 -3.79
N THR A 54 24.42 -29.54 -2.98
CA THR A 54 24.45 -28.98 -1.64
C THR A 54 25.20 -27.64 -1.63
N ARG A 55 24.61 -26.64 -0.97
CA ARG A 55 25.14 -25.27 -0.85
C ARG A 55 25.44 -24.94 0.62
N TRP A 56 26.25 -25.80 1.26
CA TRP A 56 26.60 -25.66 2.68
C TRP A 56 27.26 -24.32 3.02
N GLY A 57 28.10 -23.79 2.13
CA GLY A 57 28.72 -22.46 2.31
C GLY A 57 27.67 -21.35 2.43
N LEU A 58 26.69 -21.31 1.51
CA LEU A 58 25.63 -20.33 1.51
C LEU A 58 24.72 -20.47 2.74
N LEU A 59 24.39 -21.71 3.13
CA LEU A 59 23.64 -22.00 4.36
C LEU A 59 24.38 -21.47 5.60
N SER A 60 25.68 -21.72 5.72
CA SER A 60 26.48 -21.28 6.88
C SER A 60 26.48 -19.75 7.03
N ILE A 61 26.50 -19.01 5.91
CA ILE A 61 26.42 -17.55 5.90
C ILE A 61 25.07 -17.09 6.46
N PHE A 62 23.96 -17.68 6.02
CA PHE A 62 22.62 -17.30 6.51
C PHE A 62 22.44 -17.62 8.01
N VAL A 63 22.97 -18.75 8.47
CA VAL A 63 22.97 -19.13 9.89
C VAL A 63 23.79 -18.14 10.71
N ALA A 64 24.98 -17.76 10.23
CA ALA A 64 25.82 -16.77 10.88
C ALA A 64 25.14 -15.39 10.93
N ILE A 65 24.52 -14.94 9.84
CA ILE A 65 23.77 -13.68 9.80
C ILE A 65 22.63 -13.70 10.82
N ALA A 66 21.87 -14.80 10.93
CA ALA A 66 20.77 -14.91 11.89
C ALA A 66 21.27 -14.87 13.35
N ALA A 67 22.35 -15.60 13.65
CA ALA A 67 22.96 -15.62 14.98
C ALA A 67 23.55 -14.25 15.37
N ILE A 68 24.35 -13.65 14.48
CA ILE A 68 24.97 -12.32 14.70
C ILE A 68 23.89 -11.23 14.78
N GLY A 69 22.90 -11.28 13.89
CA GLY A 69 21.77 -10.35 13.90
C GLY A 69 21.00 -10.42 15.21
N ARG A 70 20.69 -11.63 15.70
CA ARG A 70 20.02 -11.80 16.99
C ARG A 70 20.88 -11.31 18.16
N PHE A 71 22.17 -11.61 18.13
CA PHE A 71 23.13 -11.09 19.12
C PHE A 71 23.10 -9.56 19.17
N ALA A 72 23.23 -8.89 18.02
CA ALA A 72 23.21 -7.43 17.92
C ALA A 72 21.88 -6.82 18.41
N VAL A 73 20.75 -7.48 18.14
CA VAL A 73 19.44 -7.01 18.62
C VAL A 73 19.36 -7.03 20.15
N VAL A 74 19.84 -8.10 20.78
CA VAL A 74 19.75 -8.27 22.23
C VAL A 74 20.82 -7.46 22.96
N ALA A 75 22.05 -7.46 22.44
CA ALA A 75 23.19 -6.79 23.05
C ALA A 75 23.16 -5.26 22.87
N VAL A 76 22.65 -4.76 21.74
CA VAL A 76 22.76 -3.34 21.36
C VAL A 76 21.39 -2.68 21.20
N LEU A 77 20.54 -3.17 20.30
CA LEU A 77 19.30 -2.47 19.92
C LEU A 77 18.27 -2.40 21.06
N ARG A 78 18.06 -3.50 21.80
CA ARG A 78 17.15 -3.53 22.95
C ARG A 78 17.56 -2.55 24.05
N PRO A 79 18.79 -2.60 24.61
CA PRO A 79 19.19 -1.66 25.65
C PRO A 79 19.24 -0.21 25.13
N TRP A 80 19.65 0.03 23.89
CA TRP A 80 19.61 1.36 23.27
C TRP A 80 18.19 1.92 23.16
N SER A 81 17.23 1.11 22.69
CA SER A 81 15.82 1.51 22.59
C SER A 81 15.17 1.75 23.96
N ALA A 82 15.54 0.96 24.97
CA ALA A 82 15.08 1.10 26.35
C ALA A 82 15.63 2.40 26.97
N ALA A 83 16.93 2.67 26.81
CA ALA A 83 17.56 3.91 27.26
C ALA A 83 16.97 5.14 26.56
N ARG A 84 16.66 5.05 25.26
CA ARG A 84 16.00 6.12 24.51
C ARG A 84 14.57 6.39 25.00
N LYS A 85 13.78 5.34 25.27
CA LYS A 85 12.43 5.46 25.86
C LYS A 85 12.48 6.03 27.27
N ALA A 86 13.42 5.59 28.10
CA ALA A 86 13.63 6.12 29.45
C ALA A 86 14.02 7.62 29.42
N ARG A 87 14.95 8.02 28.53
CA ARG A 87 15.29 9.44 28.31
C ARG A 87 14.12 10.27 27.78
N ALA A 88 13.27 9.69 26.92
CA ALA A 88 12.08 10.36 26.41
C ALA A 88 11.01 10.52 27.50
N ALA A 89 10.87 9.55 28.40
CA ALA A 89 9.96 9.60 29.55
C ALA A 89 10.48 10.49 30.69
N ALA A 90 11.79 10.65 30.83
CA ALA A 90 12.44 11.50 31.82
C ALA A 90 12.50 12.99 31.43
N LYS A 91 12.24 13.32 30.16
CA LYS A 91 11.97 14.72 29.79
C LYS A 91 10.66 15.12 30.49
N PRO A 92 10.62 16.26 31.20
CA PRO A 92 9.35 16.81 31.66
C PRO A 92 8.40 16.85 30.47
N ALA A 93 7.13 16.51 30.68
CA ALA A 93 6.10 16.73 29.67
C ALA A 93 6.12 18.24 29.37
N ALA A 94 6.89 18.62 28.36
CA ALA A 94 6.99 20.01 27.95
C ALA A 94 5.56 20.43 27.66
N THR A 95 5.10 21.43 28.39
CA THR A 95 3.89 22.18 28.09
C THR A 95 3.88 22.34 26.58
N THR A 96 2.90 21.71 25.94
CA THR A 96 2.87 21.56 24.48
C THR A 96 2.39 22.88 23.86
N ASP A 97 3.02 23.98 24.25
CA ASP A 97 2.96 25.31 23.64
C ASP A 97 4.13 25.54 22.69
N ALA A 98 4.84 24.46 22.32
CA ALA A 98 5.71 24.50 21.16
C ALA A 98 4.81 24.64 19.92
N ARG A 99 4.62 25.89 19.47
CA ARG A 99 4.00 26.22 18.18
C ARG A 99 4.46 25.18 17.15
N PRO A 100 3.54 24.45 16.50
CA PRO A 100 3.95 23.38 15.59
C PRO A 100 4.90 23.98 14.55
N SER A 101 6.11 23.41 14.47
CA SER A 101 7.16 23.84 13.53
C SER A 101 6.53 24.11 12.15
N PHE A 102 6.91 25.21 11.51
CA PHE A 102 6.35 25.65 10.23
C PHE A 102 6.21 24.49 9.22
N PHE A 103 7.23 23.62 9.17
CA PHE A 103 7.25 22.42 8.33
C PHE A 103 6.19 21.39 8.68
N LYS A 104 5.87 21.17 9.96
CA LYS A 104 4.79 20.23 10.37
C LYS A 104 3.41 20.78 10.03
N THR A 105 3.21 22.08 10.23
CA THR A 105 1.94 22.76 9.96
C THR A 105 1.67 22.91 8.46
N HIS A 106 2.71 23.13 7.67
CA HIS A 106 2.61 23.34 6.22
C HIS A 106 3.01 22.11 5.39
N PHE A 107 3.34 20.98 6.00
CA PHE A 107 3.82 19.78 5.31
C PHE A 107 2.95 19.40 4.12
N LEU A 108 1.63 19.38 4.30
CA LEU A 108 0.68 19.03 3.23
C LEU A 108 0.67 20.04 2.08
N LYS A 109 0.80 21.34 2.39
CA LYS A 109 0.86 22.39 1.38
C LYS A 109 2.17 22.30 0.58
N ILE A 110 3.28 22.09 1.28
CA ILE A 110 4.61 21.92 0.66
C ILE A 110 4.64 20.66 -0.20
N ALA A 111 4.12 19.54 0.30
CA ALA A 111 4.03 18.29 -0.45
C ALA A 111 3.17 18.43 -1.71
N LEU A 112 2.04 19.14 -1.62
CA LEU A 112 1.18 19.43 -2.76
C LEU A 112 1.92 20.28 -3.81
N VAL A 113 2.57 21.36 -3.39
CA VAL A 113 3.34 22.22 -4.30
C VAL A 113 4.47 21.44 -4.95
N ALA A 114 5.20 20.62 -4.19
CA ALA A 114 6.25 19.76 -4.73
C ALA A 114 5.71 18.78 -5.78
N LEU A 115 4.54 18.19 -5.55
CA LEU A 115 3.91 17.25 -6.47
C LEU A 115 3.39 17.94 -7.75
N ILE A 116 2.88 19.17 -7.65
CA ILE A 116 2.47 19.98 -8.80
C ILE A 116 3.68 20.35 -9.66
N LEU A 117 4.80 20.72 -9.02
CA LEU A 117 6.05 21.09 -9.69
C LEU A 117 6.86 19.88 -10.19
N TYR A 118 6.54 18.66 -9.75
CA TYR A 118 7.32 17.47 -10.07
C TYR A 118 7.43 17.20 -11.59
N PRO A 119 6.34 17.09 -12.37
CA PRO A 119 6.46 16.85 -13.81
C PRO A 119 7.26 17.90 -14.60
N PRO A 120 7.04 19.23 -14.44
CA PRO A 120 7.78 20.23 -15.20
C PRO A 120 9.26 20.30 -14.79
N VAL A 121 9.59 20.08 -13.51
CA VAL A 121 10.98 20.03 -13.05
C VAL A 121 11.70 18.82 -13.64
N ILE A 122 11.07 17.64 -13.65
CA ILE A 122 11.65 16.43 -14.26
C ILE A 122 11.81 16.58 -15.78
N LEU A 123 10.83 17.20 -16.45
CA LEU A 123 10.93 17.51 -17.88
C LEU A 123 12.13 18.43 -18.18
N PHE A 124 12.36 19.43 -17.33
CA PHE A 124 13.50 20.33 -17.46
C PHE A 124 14.85 19.63 -17.21
N LEU A 125 14.93 18.75 -16.21
CA LEU A 125 16.18 18.09 -15.81
C LEU A 125 16.62 16.95 -16.75
N VAL A 126 15.69 16.12 -17.22
CA VAL A 126 16.00 14.87 -17.95
C VAL A 126 15.49 14.90 -19.40
N GLY A 127 14.87 16.00 -19.83
CA GLY A 127 14.29 16.14 -21.15
C GLY A 127 13.03 15.29 -21.37
N THR A 128 12.49 15.34 -22.59
CA THR A 128 11.20 14.70 -22.92
C THR A 128 11.23 13.18 -22.80
N GLN A 129 12.29 12.52 -23.28
CA GLN A 129 12.38 11.06 -23.22
C GLN A 129 12.65 10.54 -21.80
N GLY A 130 13.58 11.16 -21.07
CA GLY A 130 13.85 10.78 -19.69
C GLY A 130 12.66 10.98 -18.75
N SER A 131 11.87 12.04 -18.99
CA SER A 131 10.67 12.33 -18.19
C SER A 131 9.62 11.23 -18.23
N LEU A 132 9.52 10.46 -19.32
CA LEU A 132 8.54 9.38 -19.46
C LEU A 132 8.71 8.37 -18.34
N LYS A 133 9.95 7.94 -18.07
CA LYS A 133 10.26 6.95 -17.03
C LYS A 133 9.86 7.46 -15.64
N TYR A 134 10.26 8.68 -15.30
CA TYR A 134 10.05 9.26 -13.97
C TYR A 134 8.59 9.68 -13.72
N VAL A 135 7.94 10.29 -14.71
CA VAL A 135 6.54 10.71 -14.57
C VAL A 135 5.61 9.51 -14.60
N ASP A 136 5.82 8.54 -15.48
CA ASP A 136 4.97 7.36 -15.60
C ASP A 136 5.20 6.39 -14.43
N ASN A 137 6.41 5.85 -14.27
CA ASN A 137 6.66 4.76 -13.31
C ASN A 137 6.72 5.25 -11.87
N PHE A 138 7.40 6.37 -11.58
CA PHE A 138 7.42 6.90 -10.22
C PHE A 138 6.22 7.78 -9.91
N GLY A 139 5.80 8.64 -10.84
CA GLY A 139 4.69 9.55 -10.58
C GLY A 139 3.34 8.83 -10.57
N ILE A 140 2.92 8.37 -11.75
CA ILE A 140 1.56 7.86 -11.95
C ILE A 140 1.35 6.54 -11.18
N GLN A 141 2.31 5.61 -11.17
CA GLN A 141 2.15 4.35 -10.44
C GLN A 141 1.94 4.57 -8.94
N ILE A 142 2.75 5.43 -8.32
CA ILE A 142 2.63 5.74 -6.89
C ILE A 142 1.24 6.33 -6.61
N LEU A 143 0.77 7.28 -7.44
CA LEU A 143 -0.55 7.88 -7.28
C LEU A 143 -1.70 6.86 -7.40
N ILE A 144 -1.61 5.89 -8.31
CA ILE A 144 -2.58 4.79 -8.40
C ILE A 144 -2.63 4.00 -7.09
N TYR A 145 -1.46 3.59 -6.55
CA TYR A 145 -1.42 2.86 -5.28
C TYR A 145 -1.85 3.70 -4.08
N VAL A 146 -1.60 5.02 -4.08
CA VAL A 146 -2.13 5.93 -3.06
C VAL A 146 -3.65 5.94 -3.10
N MET A 147 -4.25 6.06 -4.29
CA MET A 147 -5.70 6.04 -4.46
C MET A 147 -6.31 4.69 -4.06
N LEU A 148 -5.71 3.58 -4.47
CA LEU A 148 -6.11 2.22 -4.06
C LEU A 148 -6.03 2.05 -2.54
N ALA A 149 -4.92 2.46 -1.93
CA ALA A 149 -4.72 2.33 -0.50
C ALA A 149 -5.67 3.23 0.29
N TRP A 150 -6.00 4.43 -0.19
CA TRP A 150 -7.03 5.27 0.44
C TRP A 150 -8.43 4.68 0.31
N GLY A 151 -8.77 4.06 -0.82
CA GLY A 151 -10.02 3.34 -0.99
C GLY A 151 -10.12 2.14 -0.02
N LEU A 152 -9.10 1.29 0.03
CA LEU A 152 -9.05 0.16 0.97
C LEU A 152 -9.05 0.62 2.44
N ASN A 153 -8.44 1.76 2.75
CA ASN A 153 -8.42 2.32 4.10
C ASN A 153 -9.80 2.74 4.60
N ILE A 154 -10.80 2.93 3.73
CA ILE A 154 -12.19 3.13 4.19
C ILE A 154 -12.72 1.83 4.81
N VAL A 155 -12.48 0.69 4.15
CA VAL A 155 -12.96 -0.63 4.60
C VAL A 155 -12.14 -1.14 5.80
N VAL A 156 -10.82 -1.21 5.65
CA VAL A 156 -9.92 -1.76 6.68
C VAL A 156 -9.65 -0.73 7.78
N GLY A 157 -9.42 0.53 7.39
CA GLY A 157 -8.96 1.56 8.31
C GLY A 157 -10.08 2.26 9.08
N LEU A 158 -11.25 2.50 8.49
CA LEU A 158 -12.38 3.12 9.20
C LEU A 158 -13.33 2.05 9.76
N ALA A 159 -13.84 1.16 8.91
CA ALA A 159 -14.83 0.15 9.31
C ALA A 159 -14.24 -1.09 10.01
N GLY A 160 -12.91 -1.30 9.95
CA GLY A 160 -12.25 -2.42 10.62
C GLY A 160 -12.46 -3.79 9.95
N LEU A 161 -12.88 -3.78 8.69
CA LEU A 161 -13.19 -4.98 7.92
C LEU A 161 -11.96 -5.39 7.11
N LEU A 162 -11.45 -6.60 7.33
CA LEU A 162 -10.27 -7.07 6.59
C LEU A 162 -10.68 -7.56 5.19
N ASP A 163 -10.23 -6.85 4.16
CA ASP A 163 -10.53 -7.13 2.76
C ASP A 163 -9.25 -7.51 2.01
N LEU A 164 -9.05 -8.81 1.81
CA LEU A 164 -7.95 -9.37 1.01
C LEU A 164 -8.30 -9.45 -0.48
N GLY A 165 -9.58 -9.28 -0.82
CA GLY A 165 -10.12 -9.34 -2.17
C GLY A 165 -10.13 -8.02 -2.90
N TYR A 166 -9.52 -6.96 -2.35
CA TYR A 166 -9.67 -5.59 -2.86
C TYR A 166 -9.31 -5.43 -4.35
N VAL A 167 -8.36 -6.23 -4.85
CA VAL A 167 -7.97 -6.29 -6.27
C VAL A 167 -9.15 -6.63 -7.20
N ALA A 168 -10.19 -7.29 -6.70
CA ALA A 168 -11.41 -7.58 -7.45
C ALA A 168 -12.12 -6.29 -7.91
N PHE A 169 -12.24 -5.30 -7.02
CA PHE A 169 -12.87 -4.02 -7.35
C PHE A 169 -12.01 -3.20 -8.31
N TYR A 170 -10.69 -3.33 -8.17
CA TYR A 170 -9.71 -2.77 -9.11
C TYR A 170 -9.87 -3.40 -10.50
N ALA A 171 -10.00 -4.72 -10.59
CA ALA A 171 -10.23 -5.45 -11.84
C ALA A 171 -11.57 -5.07 -12.49
N VAL A 172 -12.66 -5.08 -11.71
CA VAL A 172 -14.01 -4.70 -12.19
C VAL A 172 -13.98 -3.30 -12.79
N GLY A 173 -13.33 -2.32 -12.16
CA GLY A 173 -13.21 -0.98 -12.72
C GLY A 173 -12.39 -0.92 -14.02
N ALA A 174 -11.27 -1.65 -14.09
CA ALA A 174 -10.42 -1.69 -15.28
C ALA A 174 -11.13 -2.33 -16.47
N TYR A 175 -11.78 -3.49 -16.26
CA TYR A 175 -12.53 -4.19 -17.30
C TYR A 175 -13.81 -3.46 -17.70
N SER A 176 -14.52 -2.83 -16.75
CA SER A 176 -15.67 -1.98 -17.07
C SER A 176 -15.27 -0.85 -18.00
N TYR A 177 -14.16 -0.18 -17.73
CA TYR A 177 -13.62 0.87 -18.60
C TYR A 177 -13.22 0.31 -19.97
N ALA A 178 -12.44 -0.77 -20.00
CA ALA A 178 -11.93 -1.36 -21.24
C ALA A 178 -13.06 -1.80 -22.19
N LEU A 179 -14.02 -2.57 -21.68
CA LEU A 179 -15.11 -3.15 -22.48
C LEU A 179 -16.10 -2.08 -22.94
N LEU A 180 -16.51 -1.18 -22.05
CA LEU A 180 -17.46 -0.12 -22.41
C LEU A 180 -16.83 0.88 -23.39
N SER A 181 -15.52 1.16 -23.27
CA SER A 181 -14.83 2.02 -24.21
C SER A 181 -14.74 1.41 -25.61
N GLN A 182 -14.53 0.10 -25.73
CA GLN A 182 -14.45 -0.56 -27.03
C GLN A 182 -15.81 -0.73 -27.70
N HIS A 183 -16.84 -1.12 -26.94
CA HIS A 183 -18.14 -1.44 -27.52
C HIS A 183 -18.98 -0.20 -27.80
N PHE A 184 -18.91 0.82 -26.92
CA PHE A 184 -19.79 1.99 -27.00
C PHE A 184 -19.05 3.29 -27.35
N GLY A 185 -17.71 3.27 -27.44
CA GLY A 185 -16.92 4.47 -27.80
C GLY A 185 -17.10 5.64 -26.83
N LEU A 186 -17.49 5.38 -25.57
CA LEU A 186 -17.78 6.43 -24.60
C LEU A 186 -16.51 7.17 -24.18
N SER A 187 -16.65 8.45 -23.87
CA SER A 187 -15.52 9.28 -23.42
C SER A 187 -14.97 8.82 -22.08
N PHE A 188 -13.66 9.04 -21.86
CA PHE A 188 -12.99 8.75 -20.59
C PHE A 188 -13.74 9.34 -19.38
N TRP A 189 -14.22 10.58 -19.51
CA TRP A 189 -14.89 11.31 -18.44
C TRP A 189 -16.23 10.72 -18.02
N LEU A 190 -16.92 10.03 -18.94
CA LEU A 190 -18.15 9.33 -18.65
C LEU A 190 -17.89 7.92 -18.10
N LEU A 191 -16.86 7.24 -18.64
CA LEU A 191 -16.49 5.90 -18.21
C LEU A 191 -15.90 5.86 -16.81
N LEU A 192 -15.19 6.91 -16.39
CA LEU A 192 -14.61 7.02 -15.04
C LEU A 192 -15.67 6.89 -13.93
N PRO A 193 -16.74 7.72 -13.87
CA PRO A 193 -17.80 7.57 -12.88
C PRO A 193 -18.58 6.26 -13.03
N ILE A 194 -18.87 5.81 -14.26
CA ILE A 194 -19.59 4.56 -14.50
C ILE A 194 -18.81 3.36 -13.93
N SER A 195 -17.50 3.30 -14.17
CA SER A 195 -16.65 2.22 -13.66
C SER A 195 -16.61 2.19 -12.14
N GLY A 196 -16.61 3.36 -11.47
CA GLY A 196 -16.71 3.43 -10.02
C GLY A 196 -18.09 3.00 -9.49
N ILE A 197 -19.18 3.35 -10.18
CA ILE A 197 -20.54 2.91 -9.82
C ILE A 197 -20.67 1.39 -9.97
N LEU A 198 -20.15 0.82 -11.06
CA LEU A 198 -20.13 -0.63 -11.27
C LEU A 198 -19.30 -1.33 -10.19
N ALA A 199 -18.13 -0.79 -9.85
CA ALA A 199 -17.33 -1.34 -8.75
C ALA A 199 -18.07 -1.25 -7.41
N ALA A 200 -18.76 -0.13 -7.12
CA ALA A 200 -19.59 0.02 -5.93
C ALA A 200 -20.73 -1.00 -5.88
N PHE A 201 -21.40 -1.25 -7.02
CA PHE A 201 -22.44 -2.27 -7.16
C PHE A 201 -21.91 -3.67 -6.84
N TRP A 202 -20.77 -4.05 -7.43
CA TRP A 202 -20.11 -5.32 -7.11
C TRP A 202 -19.63 -5.38 -5.66
N GLY A 203 -19.22 -4.25 -5.08
CA GLY A 203 -18.91 -4.12 -3.66
C GLY A 203 -20.10 -4.38 -2.74
N ILE A 204 -21.29 -3.91 -3.09
CA ILE A 204 -22.53 -4.21 -2.35
C ILE A 204 -22.93 -5.68 -2.54
N MET A 205 -22.83 -6.18 -3.77
CA MET A 205 -23.17 -7.57 -4.10
C MET A 205 -22.28 -8.55 -3.35
N LEU A 206 -20.98 -8.28 -3.25
CA LEU A 206 -20.07 -9.02 -2.38
C LEU A 206 -20.40 -8.77 -0.92
N GLY A 207 -20.63 -7.52 -0.53
CA GLY A 207 -20.82 -7.13 0.85
C GLY A 207 -21.90 -7.99 1.51
N PHE A 208 -23.01 -8.22 0.81
CA PHE A 208 -24.20 -8.93 1.32
C PHE A 208 -23.93 -10.33 1.91
N PRO A 209 -23.32 -11.31 1.21
CA PRO A 209 -22.98 -12.61 1.78
C PRO A 209 -21.94 -12.51 2.91
N VAL A 210 -20.99 -11.56 2.85
CA VAL A 210 -19.93 -11.46 3.87
C VAL A 210 -20.42 -10.82 5.18
N LEU A 211 -21.60 -10.19 5.21
CA LEU A 211 -22.15 -9.53 6.41
C LEU A 211 -22.30 -10.45 7.62
N ARG A 212 -22.45 -11.77 7.39
CA ARG A 212 -22.62 -12.78 8.44
C ARG A 212 -21.30 -13.24 9.05
N LEU A 213 -20.16 -12.85 8.46
CA LEU A 213 -18.84 -13.30 8.86
C LEU A 213 -18.10 -12.21 9.65
N ARG A 214 -17.18 -12.63 10.49
CA ARG A 214 -16.38 -11.76 11.37
C ARG A 214 -14.91 -12.17 11.34
N GLY A 215 -14.05 -11.19 11.57
CA GLY A 215 -12.60 -11.40 11.67
C GLY A 215 -12.03 -12.11 10.44
N ASP A 216 -11.33 -13.21 10.66
CA ASP A 216 -10.60 -13.93 9.62
C ASP A 216 -11.50 -14.60 8.58
N TYR A 217 -12.74 -14.96 8.95
CA TYR A 217 -13.69 -15.51 7.98
C TYR A 217 -14.07 -14.49 6.89
N LEU A 218 -14.15 -13.20 7.26
CA LEU A 218 -14.39 -12.11 6.30
C LEU A 218 -13.23 -12.01 5.30
N ALA A 219 -12.00 -12.16 5.80
CA ALA A 219 -10.78 -12.12 5.00
C ALA A 219 -10.70 -13.26 3.98
N ILE A 220 -11.04 -14.48 4.40
CA ILE A 220 -11.00 -15.67 3.54
C ILE A 220 -12.01 -15.52 2.40
N VAL A 221 -13.23 -15.05 2.69
CA VAL A 221 -14.27 -14.90 1.67
C VAL A 221 -13.97 -13.78 0.69
N THR A 222 -13.39 -12.67 1.15
CA THR A 222 -12.95 -11.59 0.23
C THR A 222 -11.83 -12.08 -0.69
N LEU A 223 -10.85 -12.82 -0.16
CA LEU A 223 -9.80 -13.45 -0.98
C LEU A 223 -10.40 -14.39 -2.03
N ALA A 224 -11.31 -15.27 -1.62
CA ALA A 224 -11.98 -16.20 -2.54
C ALA A 224 -12.73 -15.45 -3.65
N PHE A 225 -13.41 -14.35 -3.33
CA PHE A 225 -14.05 -13.52 -4.35
C PHE A 225 -13.06 -12.88 -5.33
N GLY A 226 -11.93 -12.36 -4.83
CA GLY A 226 -10.90 -11.80 -5.71
C GLY A 226 -10.39 -12.84 -6.70
N GLU A 227 -10.18 -14.07 -6.25
CA GLU A 227 -9.82 -15.18 -7.12
C GLU A 227 -10.96 -15.61 -8.05
N ILE A 228 -12.22 -15.61 -7.60
CA ILE A 228 -13.38 -15.88 -8.47
C ILE A 228 -13.47 -14.86 -9.60
N ILE A 229 -13.34 -13.56 -9.32
CA ILE A 229 -13.36 -12.52 -10.36
C ILE A 229 -12.21 -12.74 -11.34
N ARG A 230 -10.99 -13.01 -10.86
CA ARG A 230 -9.85 -13.31 -11.72
C ARG A 230 -10.10 -14.53 -12.61
N LEU A 231 -10.64 -15.61 -12.05
CA LEU A 231 -10.96 -16.83 -12.80
C LEU A 231 -12.07 -16.60 -13.82
N VAL A 232 -13.09 -15.81 -13.49
CA VAL A 232 -14.14 -15.42 -14.45
C VAL A 232 -13.52 -14.63 -15.60
N LEU A 233 -12.63 -13.67 -15.33
CA LEU A 233 -11.92 -12.90 -16.36
C LEU A 233 -11.00 -13.77 -17.24
N ILE A 234 -10.48 -14.88 -16.72
CA ILE A 234 -9.64 -15.81 -17.49
C ILE A 234 -10.49 -16.73 -18.37
N ASN A 235 -11.59 -17.26 -17.83
CA ASN A 235 -12.41 -18.28 -18.50
C ASN A 235 -13.47 -17.69 -19.42
N TRP A 236 -13.90 -16.44 -19.20
CA TRP A 236 -14.93 -15.79 -20.00
C TRP A 236 -14.35 -15.15 -21.27
N THR A 237 -13.83 -16.00 -22.14
CA THR A 237 -13.12 -15.62 -23.37
C THR A 237 -13.94 -14.72 -24.28
N ASP A 238 -15.24 -14.99 -24.41
CA ASP A 238 -16.12 -14.27 -25.34
C ASP A 238 -16.26 -12.78 -25.02
N VAL A 239 -16.15 -12.41 -23.74
CA VAL A 239 -16.32 -11.03 -23.29
C VAL A 239 -14.97 -10.37 -23.00
N THR A 240 -14.05 -11.08 -22.37
CA THR A 240 -12.82 -10.50 -21.80
C THR A 240 -11.57 -10.83 -22.60
N GLN A 241 -11.70 -11.65 -23.64
CA GLN A 241 -10.59 -12.27 -24.39
C GLN A 241 -9.71 -13.18 -23.52
N GLY A 242 -10.17 -13.55 -22.32
CA GLY A 242 -9.49 -14.48 -21.42
C GLY A 242 -8.08 -14.02 -21.05
N THR A 243 -7.11 -14.92 -21.16
CA THR A 243 -5.69 -14.63 -20.88
C THR A 243 -5.07 -13.62 -21.84
N PHE A 244 -5.60 -13.47 -23.07
CA PHE A 244 -5.10 -12.46 -24.01
C PHE A 244 -5.37 -11.03 -23.53
N GLY A 245 -6.40 -10.84 -22.70
CA GLY A 245 -6.78 -9.53 -22.19
C GLY A 245 -7.34 -8.60 -23.27
N VAL A 246 -7.74 -7.40 -22.83
CA VAL A 246 -8.36 -6.39 -23.69
C VAL A 246 -7.31 -5.35 -24.07
N SER A 247 -6.95 -5.29 -25.36
CA SER A 247 -5.94 -4.38 -25.93
C SER A 247 -6.54 -3.30 -26.81
N GLY A 248 -5.81 -2.21 -27.06
CA GLY A 248 -6.30 -1.12 -27.91
C GLY A 248 -7.34 -0.25 -27.22
N ILE A 249 -7.24 -0.11 -25.90
CA ILE A 249 -8.13 0.76 -25.13
C ILE A 249 -7.84 2.23 -25.52
N PRO A 250 -8.86 3.01 -25.93
CA PRO A 250 -8.70 4.41 -26.30
C PRO A 250 -8.01 5.25 -25.21
N LYS A 251 -7.14 6.16 -25.63
CA LYS A 251 -6.45 7.09 -24.71
C LYS A 251 -7.44 8.09 -24.12
N ALA A 252 -7.17 8.53 -22.89
CA ALA A 252 -7.94 9.60 -22.27
C ALA A 252 -7.78 10.93 -23.04
N THR A 253 -8.89 11.60 -23.32
CA THR A 253 -8.89 12.90 -24.01
C THR A 253 -9.05 14.05 -23.01
N LEU A 254 -8.42 15.20 -23.29
CA LEU A 254 -8.62 16.41 -22.49
C LEU A 254 -9.92 17.09 -22.97
N PHE A 255 -11.05 16.71 -22.36
CA PHE A 255 -12.39 17.23 -22.71
C PHE A 255 -12.67 17.28 -24.22
N GLY A 256 -12.36 16.19 -24.93
CA GLY A 256 -12.56 16.09 -26.39
C GLY A 256 -11.33 16.40 -27.23
N ILE A 257 -10.25 16.95 -26.65
CA ILE A 257 -8.97 17.15 -27.34
C ILE A 257 -8.15 15.84 -27.29
N PRO A 258 -7.87 15.19 -28.43
CA PRO A 258 -7.09 13.95 -28.48
C PRO A 258 -5.59 14.21 -28.33
N PHE A 259 -4.87 13.22 -27.79
CA PHE A 259 -3.40 13.21 -27.71
C PHE A 259 -2.81 12.42 -28.88
N ASP A 260 -3.14 12.85 -30.09
CA ASP A 260 -2.70 12.26 -31.36
C ASP A 260 -2.08 13.34 -32.28
N ALA A 261 -1.62 12.93 -33.47
CA ALA A 261 -1.02 13.83 -34.44
C ALA A 261 -2.07 14.59 -35.29
N SER A 262 -3.36 14.50 -34.94
CA SER A 262 -4.45 15.12 -35.68
C SER A 262 -4.36 16.65 -35.66
N ALA A 263 -5.06 17.32 -36.57
CA ALA A 263 -5.09 18.80 -36.65
C ALA A 263 -5.63 19.45 -35.36
N HIS A 264 -6.49 18.74 -34.61
CA HIS A 264 -7.04 19.16 -33.32
C HIS A 264 -6.32 18.50 -32.13
N GLY A 265 -5.19 17.83 -32.37
CA GLY A 265 -4.42 17.14 -31.35
C GLY A 265 -3.75 18.12 -30.38
N PHE A 266 -3.66 17.72 -29.11
CA PHE A 266 -3.14 18.54 -28.01
C PHE A 266 -1.82 19.25 -28.35
N ALA A 267 -0.86 18.54 -28.95
CA ALA A 267 0.44 19.12 -29.31
C ALA A 267 0.32 20.27 -30.32
N LYS A 268 -0.56 20.15 -31.33
CA LYS A 268 -0.75 21.19 -32.35
C LYS A 268 -1.56 22.37 -31.82
N THR A 269 -2.58 22.12 -31.00
CA THR A 269 -3.41 23.17 -30.39
C THR A 269 -2.60 24.11 -29.50
N PHE A 270 -1.56 23.59 -28.82
CA PHE A 270 -0.70 24.38 -27.91
C PHE A 270 0.68 24.73 -28.51
N GLY A 271 0.93 24.42 -29.79
CA GLY A 271 2.21 24.70 -30.45
C GLY A 271 3.41 23.96 -29.83
N LEU A 272 3.18 22.80 -29.22
CA LEU A 272 4.19 22.00 -28.53
C LEU A 272 4.75 20.90 -29.45
N PRO A 273 6.00 20.45 -29.24
CA PRO A 273 6.55 19.32 -29.98
C PRO A 273 5.74 18.04 -29.72
N MET A 274 5.54 17.22 -30.75
CA MET A 274 4.80 15.97 -30.61
C MET A 274 5.60 14.97 -29.78
N SER A 275 5.22 14.79 -28.52
CA SER A 275 5.85 13.83 -27.61
C SER A 275 4.82 13.15 -26.71
N SER A 276 5.02 11.86 -26.46
CA SER A 276 4.21 11.10 -25.50
C SER A 276 4.37 11.60 -24.06
N ALA A 277 5.41 12.40 -23.77
CA ALA A 277 5.64 12.98 -22.45
C ALA A 277 4.46 13.86 -22.00
N TYR A 278 3.90 14.68 -22.89
CA TYR A 278 2.78 15.56 -22.55
C TYR A 278 1.52 14.79 -22.17
N TYR A 279 1.25 13.65 -22.82
CA TYR A 279 0.14 12.78 -22.44
C TYR A 279 0.34 12.19 -21.04
N LYS A 280 1.56 11.74 -20.71
CA LYS A 280 1.87 11.22 -19.37
C LYS A 280 1.83 12.30 -18.30
N ILE A 281 2.26 13.52 -18.60
CA ILE A 281 2.12 14.68 -17.69
C ILE A 281 0.63 14.99 -17.45
N PHE A 282 -0.20 14.98 -18.49
CA PHE A 282 -1.65 15.12 -18.34
C PHE A 282 -2.23 14.02 -17.43
N LEU A 283 -1.89 12.76 -17.68
CA LEU A 283 -2.33 11.64 -16.83
C LEU A 283 -1.83 11.77 -15.38
N PHE A 284 -0.63 12.30 -15.15
CA PHE A 284 -0.13 12.58 -13.82
C PHE A 284 -0.99 13.61 -13.08
N TYR A 285 -1.32 14.74 -13.72
CA TYR A 285 -2.18 15.74 -13.12
C TYR A 285 -3.62 15.24 -12.91
N LEU A 286 -4.11 14.39 -13.81
CA LEU A 286 -5.39 13.72 -13.66
C LEU A 286 -5.38 12.74 -12.47
N ALA A 287 -4.35 11.91 -12.34
CA ALA A 287 -4.16 11.01 -11.20
C ALA A 287 -4.07 11.78 -9.88
N LEU A 288 -3.34 12.90 -9.87
CA LEU A 288 -3.23 13.79 -8.73
C LEU A 288 -4.60 14.39 -8.38
N GLY A 289 -5.34 14.90 -9.36
CA GLY A 289 -6.70 15.40 -9.18
C GLY A 289 -7.63 14.35 -8.58
N LEU A 290 -7.57 13.11 -9.06
CA LEU A 290 -8.35 11.98 -8.52
C LEU A 290 -7.91 11.62 -7.09
N CYS A 291 -6.62 11.60 -6.80
CA CYS A 291 -6.11 11.42 -5.45
C CYS A 291 -6.65 12.52 -4.52
N MET A 292 -6.55 13.79 -4.92
CA MET A 292 -7.07 14.90 -4.13
C MET A 292 -8.58 14.77 -3.90
N LEU A 293 -9.34 14.37 -4.92
CA LEU A 293 -10.77 14.10 -4.80
C LEU A 293 -11.04 12.97 -3.80
N THR A 294 -10.33 11.84 -3.92
CA THR A 294 -10.44 10.71 -2.99
C THR A 294 -10.10 11.12 -1.56
N ALA A 295 -9.02 11.87 -1.35
CA ALA A 295 -8.65 12.38 -0.04
C ALA A 295 -9.71 13.34 0.52
N TYR A 296 -10.19 14.28 -0.29
CA TYR A 296 -11.23 15.23 0.09
C TYR A 296 -12.52 14.52 0.52
N VAL A 297 -13.01 13.59 -0.32
CA VAL A 297 -14.22 12.80 -0.05
C VAL A 297 -14.03 11.95 1.20
N THR A 298 -12.88 11.30 1.37
CA THR A 298 -12.59 10.47 2.56
C THR A 298 -12.57 11.31 3.84
N ILE A 299 -11.92 12.48 3.84
CA ILE A 299 -11.91 13.40 4.98
C ILE A 299 -13.33 13.88 5.30
N ARG A 300 -14.14 14.15 4.28
CA ARG A 300 -15.53 14.60 4.46
C ARG A 300 -16.39 13.49 5.03
N LEU A 301 -16.30 12.28 4.48
CA LEU A 301 -17.03 11.10 4.94
C LEU A 301 -16.70 10.75 6.39
N ARG A 302 -15.43 10.80 6.79
CA ARG A 302 -15.01 10.56 8.17
C ARG A 302 -15.68 11.49 9.17
N ARG A 303 -15.96 12.74 8.78
CA ARG A 303 -16.65 13.73 9.62
C ARG A 303 -18.17 13.58 9.62
N MET A 304 -18.74 12.93 8.61
CA MET A 304 -20.17 12.70 8.45
C MET A 304 -20.66 11.55 9.37
N PRO A 305 -21.98 11.44 9.63
CA PRO A 305 -22.54 10.38 10.46
C PRO A 305 -22.16 8.97 10.00
N ILE A 306 -22.06 8.76 8.69
CA ILE A 306 -21.68 7.46 8.10
C ILE A 306 -20.26 7.04 8.51
N GLY A 307 -19.30 7.98 8.49
CA GLY A 307 -17.92 7.70 8.90
C GLY A 307 -17.79 7.47 10.39
N ARG A 308 -18.58 8.19 11.21
CA ARG A 308 -18.63 7.95 12.66
C ARG A 308 -19.24 6.58 12.98
N ALA A 309 -20.24 6.14 12.22
CA ALA A 309 -20.81 4.81 12.35
C ALA A 309 -19.80 3.71 11.97
N TRP A 310 -18.96 3.91 10.95
CA TRP A 310 -17.86 2.99 10.64
C TRP A 310 -16.83 2.91 11.77
N GLU A 311 -16.40 4.06 12.30
CA GLU A 311 -15.46 4.10 13.43
C GLU A 311 -16.06 3.39 14.67
N ALA A 312 -17.33 3.63 14.98
CA ALA A 312 -18.00 2.96 16.10
C ALA A 312 -18.14 1.45 15.89
N LEU A 313 -18.54 1.02 14.68
CA LEU A 313 -18.69 -0.39 14.31
C LEU A 313 -17.38 -1.16 14.48
N ARG A 314 -16.26 -0.52 14.14
CA ARG A 314 -14.93 -1.08 14.27
C ARG A 314 -14.54 -1.36 15.72
N GLU A 315 -14.96 -0.50 16.65
CA GLU A 315 -14.58 -0.63 18.05
C GLU A 315 -15.49 -1.66 18.77
N ASP A 316 -16.81 -1.61 18.57
CA ASP A 316 -17.73 -2.65 19.09
C ASP A 316 -19.04 -2.74 18.28
N GLU A 317 -19.16 -3.81 17.49
CA GLU A 317 -20.36 -4.11 16.70
C GLU A 317 -21.60 -4.38 17.57
N ILE A 318 -21.44 -5.01 18.73
CA ILE A 318 -22.54 -5.35 19.65
C ILE A 318 -23.09 -4.07 20.28
N ALA A 319 -22.21 -3.18 20.75
CA ALA A 319 -22.61 -1.90 21.31
C ALA A 319 -23.33 -1.02 20.27
N CYS A 320 -22.83 -0.96 19.03
CA CYS A 320 -23.50 -0.25 17.94
C CYS A 320 -24.93 -0.77 17.70
N ARG A 321 -25.11 -2.09 17.72
CA ARG A 321 -26.42 -2.71 17.54
C ARG A 321 -27.38 -2.39 18.69
N SER A 322 -26.89 -2.35 19.93
CA SER A 322 -27.69 -1.95 21.10
C SER A 322 -28.11 -0.47 21.06
N LEU A 323 -27.35 0.39 20.37
CA LEU A 323 -27.68 1.79 20.14
C LEU A 323 -28.59 2.01 18.91
N GLY A 324 -29.05 0.95 18.25
CA GLY A 324 -29.94 1.03 17.09
C GLY A 324 -29.25 1.33 15.76
N ILE A 325 -27.91 1.23 15.67
CA ILE A 325 -27.17 1.39 14.41
C ILE A 325 -27.33 0.10 13.59
N ASP A 326 -27.80 0.25 12.35
CA ASP A 326 -27.89 -0.84 11.38
C ASP A 326 -26.49 -1.25 10.91
N THR A 327 -25.96 -2.33 11.49
CA THR A 327 -24.61 -2.84 11.19
C THR A 327 -24.49 -3.32 9.75
N VAL A 328 -25.58 -3.78 9.13
CA VAL A 328 -25.62 -4.25 7.75
C VAL A 328 -25.41 -3.08 6.79
N LYS A 329 -26.23 -2.04 6.87
CA LYS A 329 -26.08 -0.85 6.02
C LYS A 329 -24.73 -0.18 6.23
N THR A 330 -24.24 -0.16 7.47
CA THR A 330 -22.95 0.43 7.82
C THR A 330 -21.78 -0.33 7.17
N LYS A 331 -21.79 -1.68 7.19
CA LYS A 331 -20.79 -2.50 6.48
C LYS A 331 -20.90 -2.35 4.95
N LEU A 332 -22.11 -2.44 4.40
CA LEU A 332 -22.33 -2.34 2.95
C LEU A 332 -21.88 -1.00 2.37
N THR A 333 -22.13 0.11 3.07
CA THR A 333 -21.68 1.43 2.63
C THR A 333 -20.17 1.58 2.67
N ALA A 334 -19.48 0.97 3.63
CA ALA A 334 -18.02 0.92 3.67
C ALA A 334 -17.47 0.16 2.45
N PHE A 335 -18.00 -1.03 2.16
CA PHE A 335 -17.61 -1.83 1.00
C PHE A 335 -17.91 -1.11 -0.32
N ALA A 336 -19.10 -0.52 -0.47
CA ALA A 336 -19.49 0.20 -1.69
C ALA A 336 -18.53 1.36 -2.00
N ILE A 337 -18.23 2.19 -1.01
CA ILE A 337 -17.37 3.37 -1.20
C ILE A 337 -15.90 2.96 -1.37
N GLY A 338 -15.43 1.96 -0.63
CA GLY A 338 -14.09 1.40 -0.81
C GLY A 338 -13.90 0.81 -2.21
N ALA A 339 -14.88 0.04 -2.69
CA ALA A 339 -14.90 -0.56 -4.02
C ALA A 339 -15.00 0.51 -5.12
N MET A 340 -15.78 1.57 -4.93
CA MET A 340 -15.88 2.70 -5.85
C MET A 340 -14.51 3.34 -6.14
N PHE A 341 -13.72 3.62 -5.11
CA PHE A 341 -12.37 4.15 -5.28
C PHE A 341 -11.40 3.14 -5.91
N GLY A 342 -11.59 1.84 -5.62
CA GLY A 342 -10.88 0.76 -6.31
C GLY A 342 -11.18 0.75 -7.81
N GLY A 343 -12.45 0.95 -8.18
CA GLY A 343 -12.92 1.04 -9.56
C GLY A 343 -12.39 2.28 -10.31
N PHE A 344 -12.29 3.43 -9.62
CA PHE A 344 -11.65 4.63 -10.18
C PHE A 344 -10.17 4.40 -10.47
N ALA A 345 -9.45 3.73 -9.57
CA ALA A 345 -8.08 3.33 -9.83
C ALA A 345 -7.98 2.34 -11.01
N GLY A 346 -8.91 1.40 -11.12
CA GLY A 346 -9.00 0.42 -12.20
C GLY A 346 -9.16 1.04 -13.57
N SER A 347 -10.18 1.88 -13.70
CA SER A 347 -10.46 2.60 -14.95
C SER A 347 -9.32 3.53 -15.36
N PHE A 348 -8.71 4.23 -14.39
CA PHE A 348 -7.54 5.06 -14.66
C PHE A 348 -6.31 4.21 -15.09
N PHE A 349 -6.09 3.05 -14.47
CA PHE A 349 -5.04 2.11 -14.88
C PHE A 349 -5.25 1.61 -16.31
N ALA A 350 -6.47 1.22 -16.67
CA ALA A 350 -6.81 0.80 -18.02
C ALA A 350 -6.53 1.90 -19.06
N ALA A 351 -6.93 3.15 -18.76
CA ALA A 351 -6.67 4.32 -19.61
C ALA A 351 -5.17 4.68 -19.73
N ARG A 352 -4.39 4.41 -18.67
CA ARG A 352 -2.94 4.64 -18.65
C ARG A 352 -2.17 3.60 -19.48
N GLN A 353 -2.53 2.33 -19.33
CA GLN A 353 -1.79 1.21 -19.91
C GLN A 353 -2.23 0.91 -21.35
N GLY A 354 -3.48 1.22 -21.72
CA GLY A 354 -4.04 0.90 -23.04
C GLY A 354 -4.32 -0.60 -23.24
N PHE A 355 -4.08 -1.39 -22.19
CA PHE A 355 -4.19 -2.85 -22.16
C PHE A 355 -4.53 -3.30 -20.74
N VAL A 356 -5.43 -4.28 -20.62
CA VAL A 356 -5.83 -4.87 -19.34
C VAL A 356 -5.83 -6.39 -19.45
N SER A 357 -5.05 -7.06 -18.60
CA SER A 357 -5.00 -8.54 -18.51
C SER A 357 -5.42 -9.04 -17.12
N PRO A 358 -6.00 -10.25 -17.00
CA PRO A 358 -6.40 -10.79 -15.70
C PRO A 358 -5.21 -11.02 -14.76
N GLU A 359 -4.03 -11.26 -15.32
CA GLU A 359 -2.77 -11.48 -14.61
C GLU A 359 -2.29 -10.23 -13.85
N SER A 360 -2.78 -9.05 -14.24
CA SER A 360 -2.51 -7.80 -13.51
C SER A 360 -3.27 -7.71 -12.19
N PHE A 361 -4.26 -8.58 -11.95
CA PHE A 361 -5.20 -8.51 -10.82
C PHE A 361 -5.10 -9.74 -9.90
N VAL A 362 -3.88 -10.07 -9.48
CA VAL A 362 -3.61 -11.21 -8.58
C VAL A 362 -3.73 -10.83 -7.10
N PHE A 363 -3.96 -11.82 -6.23
CA PHE A 363 -3.98 -11.64 -4.78
C PHE A 363 -2.76 -10.85 -4.24
N LEU A 364 -1.58 -11.05 -4.85
CA LEU A 364 -0.37 -10.35 -4.42
C LEU A 364 -0.49 -8.84 -4.52
N GLU A 365 -1.23 -8.32 -5.51
CA GLU A 365 -1.51 -6.88 -5.63
C GLU A 365 -2.39 -6.40 -4.49
N SER A 366 -3.43 -7.14 -4.10
CA SER A 366 -4.20 -6.84 -2.87
C SER A 366 -3.30 -6.80 -1.63
N ALA A 367 -2.39 -7.77 -1.49
CA ALA A 367 -1.50 -7.85 -0.35
C ALA A 367 -0.55 -6.64 -0.29
N VAL A 368 -0.06 -6.15 -1.44
CA VAL A 368 0.74 -4.92 -1.53
C VAL A 368 -0.08 -3.70 -1.10
N ILE A 369 -1.31 -3.55 -1.58
CA ILE A 369 -2.19 -2.44 -1.22
C ILE A 369 -2.49 -2.47 0.29
N LEU A 370 -2.83 -3.65 0.84
CA LEU A 370 -3.06 -3.82 2.27
C LEU A 370 -1.82 -3.48 3.10
N ALA A 371 -0.64 -3.94 2.67
CA ALA A 371 0.60 -3.61 3.34
C ALA A 371 0.86 -2.10 3.36
N ILE A 372 0.61 -1.39 2.25
CA ILE A 372 0.70 0.08 2.22
C ILE A 372 -0.23 0.71 3.26
N VAL A 373 -1.47 0.21 3.40
CA VAL A 373 -2.43 0.68 4.41
C VAL A 373 -1.93 0.43 5.83
N VAL A 374 -1.47 -0.79 6.11
CA VAL A 374 -0.98 -1.20 7.43
C VAL A 374 0.30 -0.43 7.81
N LEU A 375 1.23 -0.32 6.86
CA LEU A 375 2.51 0.36 7.00
C LEU A 375 2.34 1.88 7.18
N GLY A 376 1.39 2.48 6.45
CA GLY A 376 1.04 3.88 6.62
C GLY A 376 0.39 4.17 7.98
N GLY A 377 -0.33 3.19 8.50
CA GLY A 377 -1.12 3.26 9.73
C GLY A 377 -2.60 3.37 9.38
N MET A 378 -3.37 2.35 9.78
CA MET A 378 -4.82 2.28 9.55
C MET A 378 -5.53 3.54 10.06
N GLY A 379 -6.22 4.25 9.16
CA GLY A 379 -6.94 5.49 9.44
C GLY A 379 -6.14 6.79 9.17
N SER A 380 -4.89 6.71 8.72
CA SER A 380 -4.05 7.88 8.41
C SER A 380 -3.79 8.06 6.91
N LEU A 381 -4.46 9.03 6.27
CA LEU A 381 -4.28 9.31 4.84
C LEU A 381 -2.83 9.71 4.50
N THR A 382 -2.19 10.50 5.36
CA THR A 382 -0.83 11.00 5.15
C THR A 382 0.21 9.90 5.31
N GLY A 383 0.03 9.04 6.32
CA GLY A 383 0.88 7.87 6.51
C GLY A 383 0.80 6.90 5.35
N ILE A 384 -0.39 6.67 4.81
CA ILE A 384 -0.62 5.82 3.64
C ILE A 384 0.07 6.38 2.40
N ALA A 385 -0.02 7.69 2.16
CA ALA A 385 0.66 8.31 1.02
C ALA A 385 2.19 8.15 1.11
N VAL A 386 2.76 8.39 2.29
CA VAL A 386 4.20 8.18 2.53
C VAL A 386 4.58 6.71 2.38
N ALA A 387 3.76 5.78 2.90
CA ALA A 387 3.98 4.35 2.74
C ALA A 387 3.96 3.93 1.27
N ALA A 388 3.03 4.43 0.47
CA ALA A 388 2.97 4.15 -0.97
C ALA A 388 4.23 4.67 -1.68
N ILE A 389 4.69 5.88 -1.35
CA ILE A 389 5.93 6.44 -1.93
C ILE A 389 7.14 5.56 -1.58
N VAL A 390 7.27 5.16 -0.31
CA VAL A 390 8.40 4.33 0.14
C VAL A 390 8.34 2.93 -0.47
N MET A 391 7.16 2.32 -0.51
CA MET A 391 7.01 0.95 -0.97
C MET A 391 7.09 0.86 -2.48
N VAL A 392 6.25 1.60 -3.20
CA VAL A 392 6.20 1.56 -4.67
C VAL A 392 7.43 2.26 -5.24
N GLY A 393 7.72 3.48 -4.78
CA GLY A 393 8.90 4.23 -5.22
C GLY A 393 10.21 3.56 -4.83
N GLY A 394 10.32 2.96 -3.64
CA GLY A 394 11.50 2.20 -3.25
C GLY A 394 11.72 0.97 -4.12
N THR A 395 10.67 0.24 -4.47
CA THR A 395 10.80 -0.90 -5.40
C THR A 395 11.16 -0.48 -6.81
N GLU A 396 10.68 0.68 -7.25
CA GLU A 396 11.01 1.23 -8.55
C GLU A 396 12.47 1.74 -8.58
N LEU A 397 12.96 2.35 -7.50
CA LEU A 397 14.39 2.68 -7.35
C LEU A 397 15.27 1.44 -7.38
N LEU A 398 14.86 0.36 -6.71
CA LEU A 398 15.59 -0.91 -6.70
C LEU A 398 15.69 -1.54 -8.10
N ARG A 399 14.67 -1.34 -8.95
CA ARG A 399 14.71 -1.77 -10.36
C ARG A 399 15.83 -1.09 -11.15
N GLU A 400 16.18 0.14 -10.77
CA GLU A 400 17.20 0.95 -11.44
C GLU A 400 18.59 0.84 -10.82
N MET A 401 18.75 0.12 -9.71
CA MET A 401 20.05 0.00 -9.03
C MET A 401 20.99 -0.94 -9.78
N GLU A 402 21.64 -0.43 -10.82
CA GLU A 402 22.72 -1.10 -11.55
C GLU A 402 23.90 -1.47 -10.65
N PHE A 403 24.13 -0.72 -9.56
CA PHE A 403 25.14 -1.05 -8.56
C PHE A 403 24.93 -2.44 -7.92
N LEU A 404 23.68 -2.88 -7.74
CA LEU A 404 23.41 -4.22 -7.22
C LEU A 404 23.90 -5.30 -8.20
N LYS A 405 23.83 -5.07 -9.50
CA LYS A 405 24.41 -5.97 -10.52
C LYS A 405 25.94 -5.94 -10.49
N HIS A 406 26.55 -4.81 -10.17
CA HIS A 406 28.00 -4.73 -9.94
C HIS A 406 28.46 -5.49 -8.69
N VAL A 407 27.66 -5.50 -7.60
CA VAL A 407 28.00 -6.17 -6.34
C VAL A 407 27.68 -7.67 -6.37
N PHE A 408 26.53 -8.05 -6.90
CA PHE A 408 26.01 -9.43 -6.86
C PHE A 408 26.20 -10.21 -8.16
N GLY A 409 26.75 -9.57 -9.20
CA GLY A 409 27.05 -10.16 -10.50
C GLY A 409 26.00 -9.87 -11.58
N PRO A 410 26.34 -10.11 -12.86
CA PRO A 410 25.49 -9.78 -14.01
C PRO A 410 24.13 -10.49 -14.01
N ASP A 411 24.08 -11.71 -13.46
CA ASP A 411 22.88 -12.54 -13.41
C ASP A 411 21.93 -12.15 -12.26
N PHE A 412 22.33 -11.22 -11.39
CA PHE A 412 21.47 -10.73 -10.32
C PHE A 412 20.37 -9.85 -10.90
N THR A 413 19.12 -10.33 -10.80
CA THR A 413 17.92 -9.60 -11.22
C THR A 413 17.22 -9.03 -9.97
N PRO A 414 17.39 -7.73 -9.64
CA PRO A 414 16.80 -7.13 -8.44
C PRO A 414 15.27 -7.27 -8.39
N GLU A 415 14.64 -7.38 -9.56
CA GLU A 415 13.20 -7.55 -9.74
C GLU A 415 12.66 -8.80 -9.04
N LEU A 416 13.39 -9.92 -9.07
CA LEU A 416 12.98 -11.17 -8.40
C LEU A 416 12.98 -11.03 -6.88
N TYR A 417 13.85 -10.16 -6.33
CA TYR A 417 13.99 -9.94 -4.90
C TYR A 417 13.09 -8.82 -4.36
N ARG A 418 12.29 -8.15 -5.23
CA ARG A 418 11.37 -7.08 -4.84
C ARG A 418 10.47 -7.47 -3.68
N MET A 419 9.88 -8.66 -3.75
CA MET A 419 8.96 -9.17 -2.73
C MET A 419 9.66 -9.50 -1.41
N LEU A 420 10.91 -9.96 -1.47
CA LEU A 420 11.73 -10.21 -0.28
C LEU A 420 12.02 -8.89 0.45
N LEU A 421 12.42 -7.86 -0.29
CA LEU A 421 12.67 -6.52 0.27
C LEU A 421 11.39 -5.89 0.82
N PHE A 422 10.26 -6.09 0.15
CA PHE A 422 8.93 -5.70 0.65
C PHE A 422 8.59 -6.37 1.99
N GLY A 423 8.73 -7.70 2.08
CA GLY A 423 8.46 -8.46 3.29
C GLY A 423 9.39 -8.05 4.44
N LEU A 424 10.67 -7.84 4.14
CA LEU A 424 11.65 -7.36 5.10
C LEU A 424 11.29 -5.95 5.61
N ALA A 425 10.94 -5.02 4.71
CA ALA A 425 10.54 -3.66 5.08
C ALA A 425 9.29 -3.68 5.99
N MET A 426 8.31 -4.52 5.68
CA MET A 426 7.13 -4.74 6.52
C MET A 426 7.49 -5.23 7.92
N ILE A 427 8.35 -6.26 8.02
CA ILE A 427 8.80 -6.80 9.32
C ILE A 427 9.53 -5.72 10.13
N VAL A 428 10.45 -4.99 9.49
CA VAL A 428 11.22 -3.90 10.12
C VAL A 428 10.28 -2.83 10.68
N VAL A 429 9.33 -2.35 9.89
CA VAL A 429 8.41 -1.30 10.35
C VAL A 429 7.44 -1.83 11.40
N MET A 430 6.94 -3.05 11.29
CA MET A 430 6.13 -3.66 12.36
C MET A 430 6.90 -3.80 13.68
N LEU A 431 8.20 -4.08 13.62
CA LEU A 431 9.06 -4.21 14.80
C LEU A 431 9.37 -2.85 15.46
N PHE A 432 9.70 -1.83 14.66
CA PHE A 432 10.08 -0.52 15.19
C PHE A 432 8.90 0.45 15.39
N LYS A 433 7.84 0.30 14.60
CA LYS A 433 6.69 1.21 14.55
C LYS A 433 5.37 0.46 14.27
N PRO A 434 4.87 -0.34 15.23
CA PRO A 434 3.72 -1.25 15.05
C PRO A 434 2.38 -0.56 14.73
N ARG A 435 2.30 0.78 14.76
CA ARG A 435 1.12 1.56 14.35
C ARG A 435 1.30 2.26 12.99
N GLY A 436 2.35 1.93 12.25
CA GLY A 436 2.68 2.52 10.96
C GLY A 436 3.41 3.87 11.04
N PHE A 437 3.74 4.44 9.88
CA PHE A 437 4.55 5.65 9.75
C PHE A 437 3.93 6.89 10.39
N VAL A 438 2.60 7.01 10.47
CA VAL A 438 1.92 8.15 11.11
C VAL A 438 0.87 7.61 12.09
N GLY A 439 1.32 6.83 13.06
CA GLY A 439 0.49 6.17 14.06
C GLY A 439 -0.01 7.06 15.21
N SER A 440 -0.51 8.26 14.94
CA SER A 440 -1.33 9.03 15.89
C SER A 440 -2.80 8.88 15.51
N ARG A 441 -3.52 8.00 16.22
CA ARG A 441 -4.98 7.91 16.14
C ARG A 441 -5.55 9.11 16.88
N GLU A 442 -6.11 10.06 16.15
CA GLU A 442 -6.94 11.12 16.73
C GLU A 442 -8.41 10.69 16.58
N PRO A 443 -9.11 10.38 17.69
CA PRO A 443 -10.55 10.20 17.71
C PRO A 443 -11.27 11.40 17.11
N THR A 444 -12.30 11.14 16.29
CA THR A 444 -13.08 12.19 15.61
C THR A 444 -13.98 12.96 16.60
N ALA A 445 -14.33 12.36 17.74
CA ALA A 445 -15.14 12.97 18.80
C ALA A 445 -14.61 12.60 20.19
N PHE A 446 -14.60 13.56 21.10
CA PHE A 446 -14.23 13.37 22.51
C PHE A 446 -15.42 13.78 23.38
N LEU A 447 -15.75 12.95 24.38
CA LEU A 447 -16.84 13.25 25.31
C LEU A 447 -16.44 14.26 26.39
N LYS A 448 -15.19 14.24 26.91
CA LYS A 448 -14.63 15.27 27.81
C LYS A 448 -13.09 15.31 27.68
N GLU A 449 -12.55 16.50 27.36
CA GLU A 449 -11.13 16.90 27.19
C GLU A 449 -10.17 16.01 26.37
N ARG A 450 -9.28 16.66 25.61
CA ARG A 450 -8.20 15.99 24.86
C ARG A 450 -7.16 15.44 25.83
N LYS A 451 -7.21 14.14 26.12
CA LYS A 451 -6.08 13.42 26.74
C LYS A 451 -5.26 12.73 25.66
N ALA A 452 -3.98 13.08 25.57
CA ALA A 452 -3.02 12.32 24.79
C ALA A 452 -2.82 10.95 25.49
N VAL A 453 -3.48 9.92 24.99
CA VAL A 453 -3.31 8.56 25.54
C VAL A 453 -1.92 8.09 25.15
N SER A 454 -1.05 7.95 26.15
CA SER A 454 0.29 7.42 25.94
C SER A 454 0.20 6.01 25.34
N GLY A 455 1.17 5.65 24.49
CA GLY A 455 1.18 4.37 23.78
C GLY A 455 1.17 3.12 24.68
N SER A 456 1.31 3.26 26.01
CA SER A 456 1.20 2.15 26.95
C SER A 456 -0.24 1.74 27.26
N PHE A 457 -1.19 2.67 27.37
CA PHE A 457 -2.60 2.35 27.72
C PHE A 457 -3.38 1.73 26.55
N THR A 458 -2.98 2.04 25.33
CA THR A 458 -3.62 1.54 24.10
C THR A 458 -3.12 0.16 23.67
N LYS A 459 -2.26 -0.51 24.45
CA LYS A 459 -1.88 -1.92 24.21
C LYS A 459 -2.95 -2.90 24.68
N GLU A 460 -3.87 -2.46 25.51
CA GLU A 460 -4.88 -3.31 26.17
C GLU A 460 -6.26 -3.22 25.50
N GLY A 461 -6.38 -2.60 24.32
CA GLY A 461 -7.66 -2.46 23.63
C GLY A 461 -8.59 -1.40 24.25
N HIS A 462 -8.15 -0.69 25.29
CA HIS A 462 -8.84 0.47 25.85
C HIS A 462 -8.15 1.75 25.35
N GLY A 463 -8.63 2.26 24.22
CA GLY A 463 -8.17 3.52 23.61
C GLY A 463 -9.16 4.64 23.79
#